data_AF-J2AZT6-F1
#
_entry.id   AF-J2AZT6-F1
#
_cell.length_a   1.000
_cell.length_b   1.000
_cell.length_c   1.000
_cell.angle_alpha   90.00
_cell.angle_beta   90.00
_cell.angle_gamma   90.00
#
_symmetry.space_group_name_H-M   'P 1'
#
loop_
_entity.id
_entity.type
_entity.pdbx_description
1 polymer ?
#
loop_
_entity_poly.entity_id
_entity_poly.type
_entity_poly.pdbx_seq_one_letter_code
_entity_poly.pdbx_strand_id
1 'polypeptide(L)'
;MDQVLSKKAETGIEGLDDVLFGGFTRRHVFLLEGSPGTGKTTIALQFLLEGADLGESCLYISLSETEEELRDSAASHGMELGDGIKIFELVPPESLLDADQQQSLLYSSDLELGETTKLIFEAFERIKPQRVVIDSLSEIRLLAQSSLRYRRQILALKHFFARSDATVLLLDDMTSDNLDKTVHSVVHGVIHLEQLAPDYGSERRRLRVIKYRGQSFRGGYHDFVIKTGGVAVFPRLRAIEHKTGFERTTLSSGIKEFDDLLGGGIERGSSTLLIGPAGTGKSLFTLQFVDAAVKRGEKAAVFIFDEELGLLFSRTRSMGIDLEKMHDDRLIHIEQLDAAELSPGEFAQRVRDRVASYDAKTVVIDSINGYQASMPEENALILHMHELLQYLNRQGANTFLTVAQHGLVGDMKSPVDVTYLADSVVLLRYFEALGKVRRAVSVIKKRTGRHEETIREFHITNEGLTLGEPLSGFQGVLRGVPTFIGERQPLLENSDEDGHHS
;
A
#
# COMPACT_ATOMS: atom_id res chain seq x y z
N MET A 1 35.14 4.57 -22.25
CA MET A 1 34.57 5.41 -21.19
C MET A 1 34.07 4.43 -20.15
N ASP A 2 34.93 4.07 -19.21
CA ASP A 2 34.65 3.02 -18.24
C ASP A 2 33.53 3.49 -17.32
N GLN A 3 32.31 3.00 -17.56
CA GLN A 3 31.23 3.13 -16.59
C GLN A 3 31.69 2.39 -15.33
N VAL A 4 31.87 3.15 -14.25
CA VAL A 4 32.12 2.60 -12.92
C VAL A 4 30.89 1.77 -12.56
N LEU A 5 30.99 0.45 -12.73
CA LEU A 5 29.94 -0.48 -12.34
C LEU A 5 29.52 -0.18 -10.90
N SER A 6 28.21 -0.02 -10.68
CA SER A 6 27.62 0.15 -9.35
C SER A 6 28.20 -0.92 -8.41
N LYS A 7 28.49 -0.56 -7.15
CA LYS A 7 28.98 -1.51 -6.14
C LYS A 7 28.02 -2.68 -5.92
N LYS A 8 26.77 -2.53 -6.37
CA LYS A 8 25.70 -3.52 -6.33
C LYS A 8 25.20 -3.84 -7.73
N ALA A 9 24.54 -4.99 -7.84
CA ALA A 9 23.74 -5.37 -8.98
C ALA A 9 22.30 -4.99 -8.66
N GLU A 10 21.85 -3.88 -9.23
CA GLU A 10 20.48 -3.38 -9.13
C GLU A 10 19.51 -4.37 -9.79
N THR A 11 18.29 -4.46 -9.27
CA THR A 11 17.30 -5.45 -9.72
C THR A 11 16.45 -4.95 -10.88
N GLY A 12 16.51 -3.66 -11.20
CA GLY A 12 15.59 -3.01 -12.14
C GLY A 12 14.20 -2.79 -11.55
N ILE A 13 14.03 -3.10 -10.26
CA ILE A 13 12.78 -2.96 -9.51
C ILE A 13 13.07 -1.97 -8.38
N GLU A 14 12.75 -0.70 -8.60
CA GLU A 14 13.09 0.41 -7.67
C GLU A 14 12.71 0.10 -6.22
N GLY A 15 11.50 -0.43 -5.98
CA GLY A 15 11.07 -0.81 -4.65
C GLY A 15 11.84 -1.97 -4.04
N LEU A 16 12.26 -2.97 -4.84
CA LEU A 16 13.10 -4.05 -4.34
C LEU A 16 14.50 -3.53 -4.04
N ASP A 17 15.02 -2.63 -4.87
CA ASP A 17 16.30 -1.98 -4.62
C ASP A 17 16.25 -1.12 -3.35
N ASP A 18 15.16 -0.40 -3.03
CA ASP A 18 14.98 0.26 -1.71
C ASP A 18 15.05 -0.76 -0.56
N VAL A 19 14.33 -1.87 -0.69
CA VAL A 19 14.33 -2.96 0.32
C VAL A 19 15.73 -3.54 0.55
N LEU A 20 16.53 -3.66 -0.52
CA LEU A 20 17.90 -4.19 -0.50
C LEU A 20 18.98 -3.10 -0.34
N PHE A 21 18.59 -1.85 -0.14
CA PHE A 21 19.45 -0.65 -0.09
C PHE A 21 20.39 -0.51 -1.30
N GLY A 22 19.85 -0.64 -2.51
CA GLY A 22 20.54 -0.50 -3.80
C GLY A 22 20.80 -1.82 -4.55
N GLY A 23 20.08 -2.90 -4.23
CA GLY A 23 20.18 -4.18 -4.92
C GLY A 23 21.10 -5.23 -4.29
N PHE A 24 21.48 -6.22 -5.09
CA PHE A 24 22.30 -7.36 -4.66
C PHE A 24 23.79 -7.02 -4.58
N THR A 25 24.48 -7.47 -3.54
CA THR A 25 25.94 -7.40 -3.46
C THR A 25 26.52 -8.29 -4.55
N ARG A 26 27.39 -7.73 -5.39
CA ARG A 26 27.97 -8.45 -6.51
C ARG A 26 28.77 -9.67 -6.07
N ARG A 27 28.89 -10.67 -6.95
CA ARG A 27 29.75 -11.87 -6.77
C ARG A 27 29.28 -12.81 -5.66
N HIS A 28 27.97 -12.83 -5.46
CA HIS A 28 27.31 -13.64 -4.45
C HIS A 28 26.11 -14.36 -5.03
N VAL A 29 25.72 -15.43 -4.32
CA VAL A 29 24.58 -16.28 -4.66
C VAL A 29 23.41 -15.94 -3.75
N PHE A 30 22.27 -15.63 -4.34
CA PHE A 30 21.01 -15.29 -3.69
C PHE A 30 19.94 -16.33 -4.05
N LEU A 31 18.97 -16.49 -3.16
CA LEU A 31 17.80 -17.33 -3.38
C LEU A 31 16.56 -16.45 -3.45
N LEU A 32 15.74 -16.63 -4.47
CA LEU A 32 14.39 -16.12 -4.57
C LEU A 32 13.43 -17.30 -4.53
N GLU A 33 12.68 -17.40 -3.45
CA GLU A 33 11.81 -18.55 -3.18
C GLU A 33 10.35 -18.12 -3.02
N GLY A 34 9.43 -19.02 -3.33
CA GLY A 34 8.00 -18.81 -3.18
C GLY A 34 7.20 -19.85 -3.96
N SER A 35 5.91 -20.01 -3.65
CA SER A 35 5.03 -20.94 -4.37
C SER A 35 4.95 -20.62 -5.88
N PRO A 36 4.52 -21.56 -6.72
CA PRO A 36 4.21 -21.29 -8.13
C PRO A 36 3.26 -20.09 -8.28
N GLY A 37 3.45 -19.25 -9.31
CA GLY A 37 2.60 -18.08 -9.56
C GLY A 37 2.88 -16.83 -8.71
N THR A 38 3.87 -16.89 -7.81
CA THR A 38 4.26 -15.74 -6.94
C THR A 38 5.03 -14.63 -7.66
N GLY A 39 5.59 -14.87 -8.86
CA GLY A 39 6.31 -13.85 -9.65
C GLY A 39 7.85 -13.99 -9.66
N LYS A 40 8.38 -15.16 -9.29
CA LYS A 40 9.84 -15.44 -9.27
C LYS A 40 10.51 -15.16 -10.62
N THR A 41 9.99 -15.78 -11.69
CA THR A 41 10.50 -15.65 -13.06
C THR A 41 10.47 -14.20 -13.53
N THR A 42 9.38 -13.45 -13.27
CA THR A 42 9.27 -12.03 -13.62
C THR A 42 10.36 -11.18 -12.95
N ILE A 43 10.59 -11.35 -11.64
CA ILE A 43 11.66 -10.65 -10.91
C ILE A 43 13.04 -11.02 -11.48
N ALA A 44 13.25 -12.29 -11.81
CA ALA A 44 14.51 -12.77 -12.34
C ALA A 44 14.82 -12.22 -13.73
N LEU A 45 13.80 -12.12 -14.59
CA LEU A 45 13.93 -11.48 -15.91
C LEU A 45 14.25 -9.99 -15.77
N GLN A 46 13.57 -9.25 -14.88
CA GLN A 46 13.89 -7.84 -14.63
C GLN A 46 15.33 -7.65 -14.12
N PHE A 47 15.80 -8.54 -13.25
CA PHE A 47 17.18 -8.52 -12.80
C PHE A 47 18.21 -8.69 -13.93
N LEU A 48 17.91 -9.54 -14.92
CA LEU A 48 18.77 -9.71 -16.10
C LEU A 48 18.63 -8.55 -17.09
N LEU A 49 17.42 -8.03 -17.30
CA LEU A 49 17.15 -6.87 -18.16
C LEU A 49 17.91 -5.64 -17.69
N GLU A 50 17.83 -5.33 -16.38
CA GLU A 50 18.63 -4.25 -15.77
C GLU A 50 20.13 -4.45 -16.00
N GLY A 51 20.60 -5.70 -15.96
CA GLY A 51 21.99 -6.01 -16.26
C GLY A 51 22.34 -5.70 -17.70
N ALA A 52 21.54 -6.18 -18.64
CA ALA A 52 21.73 -5.97 -20.06
C ALA A 52 21.69 -4.47 -20.43
N ASP A 53 20.78 -3.70 -19.82
CA ASP A 53 20.67 -2.24 -20.00
C ASP A 53 21.91 -1.50 -19.48
N LEU A 54 22.54 -2.02 -18.43
CA LEU A 54 23.84 -1.56 -17.91
C LEU A 54 25.04 -2.13 -18.68
N GLY A 55 24.82 -2.84 -19.79
CA GLY A 55 25.86 -3.43 -20.63
C GLY A 55 26.51 -4.70 -20.06
N GLU A 56 25.89 -5.32 -19.06
CA GLU A 56 26.36 -6.55 -18.43
C GLU A 56 25.95 -7.78 -19.24
N SER A 57 26.87 -8.74 -19.40
CA SER A 57 26.55 -10.04 -20.01
C SER A 57 25.69 -10.86 -19.04
N CYS A 58 24.51 -11.29 -19.50
CA CYS A 58 23.52 -11.97 -18.67
C CYS A 58 23.24 -13.39 -19.18
N LEU A 59 23.03 -14.33 -18.24
CA LEU A 59 22.72 -15.73 -18.55
C LEU A 59 21.50 -16.19 -17.76
N TYR A 60 20.47 -16.65 -18.47
CA TYR A 60 19.35 -17.38 -17.90
C TYR A 60 19.55 -18.88 -18.16
N ILE A 61 19.53 -19.69 -17.11
CA ILE A 61 19.60 -21.14 -17.21
C ILE A 61 18.23 -21.68 -16.82
N SER A 62 17.51 -22.24 -17.79
CA SER A 62 16.18 -22.82 -17.58
C SER A 62 16.29 -24.35 -17.50
N LEU A 63 15.58 -24.96 -16.54
CA LEU A 63 15.47 -26.41 -16.35
C LEU A 63 14.05 -26.91 -16.60
N SER A 64 13.05 -26.02 -16.64
CA SER A 64 11.63 -26.37 -16.69
C SER A 64 10.87 -25.76 -17.87
N GLU A 65 11.31 -24.61 -18.37
CA GLU A 65 10.66 -23.88 -19.46
C GLU A 65 11.57 -23.77 -20.67
N THR A 66 11.00 -23.82 -21.88
CA THR A 66 11.76 -23.65 -23.12
C THR A 66 12.18 -22.20 -23.34
N GLU A 67 13.19 -21.95 -24.19
CA GLU A 67 13.54 -20.58 -24.56
C GLU A 67 12.37 -19.81 -25.19
N GLU A 68 11.54 -20.49 -25.99
CA GLU A 68 10.36 -19.91 -26.64
C GLU A 68 9.31 -19.48 -25.60
N GLU A 69 8.95 -20.37 -24.67
CA GLU A 69 7.99 -20.07 -23.59
C GLU A 69 8.43 -18.89 -22.72
N LEU A 70 9.73 -18.82 -22.38
CA LEU A 70 10.28 -17.72 -21.59
C LEU A 70 10.21 -16.39 -22.33
N ARG A 71 10.49 -16.38 -23.64
CA ARG A 71 10.41 -15.18 -24.47
C ARG A 71 8.96 -14.71 -24.65
N ASP A 72 8.03 -15.64 -24.85
CA ASP A 72 6.61 -15.35 -24.96
C ASP A 72 6.03 -14.80 -23.65
N SER A 73 6.41 -15.41 -22.52
CA SER A 73 6.07 -14.94 -21.17
C SER A 73 6.60 -13.52 -20.92
N ALA A 74 7.87 -13.25 -21.26
CA ALA A 74 8.44 -11.92 -21.18
C ALA A 74 7.69 -10.90 -22.06
N ALA A 75 7.40 -11.25 -23.31
CA ALA A 75 6.68 -10.41 -24.25
C ALA A 75 5.25 -10.10 -23.79
N SER A 76 4.57 -11.05 -23.13
CA SER A 76 3.23 -10.82 -22.55
C SER A 76 3.23 -9.74 -21.46
N HIS A 77 4.37 -9.57 -20.78
CA HIS A 77 4.61 -8.50 -19.82
C HIS A 77 5.22 -7.25 -20.46
N GLY A 78 5.32 -7.16 -21.79
CA GLY A 78 5.95 -6.03 -22.49
C GLY A 78 7.46 -5.94 -22.27
N MET A 79 8.11 -7.06 -21.91
CA MET A 79 9.55 -7.15 -21.74
C MET A 79 10.18 -7.83 -22.96
N GLU A 80 11.13 -7.17 -23.61
CA GLU A 80 11.85 -7.73 -24.75
C GLU A 80 13.23 -8.24 -24.31
N LEU A 81 13.47 -9.55 -24.47
CA LEU A 81 14.75 -10.17 -24.13
C LEU A 81 15.75 -9.99 -25.30
N GLY A 82 16.55 -8.93 -25.24
CA GLY A 82 17.57 -8.64 -26.24
C GLY A 82 18.80 -9.56 -26.19
N ASP A 83 19.76 -9.31 -27.10
CA ASP A 83 20.98 -10.14 -27.26
C ASP A 83 21.91 -10.18 -26.04
N GLY A 84 21.79 -9.20 -25.14
CA GLY A 84 22.55 -9.14 -23.88
C GLY A 84 22.18 -10.23 -22.88
N ILE A 85 21.04 -10.91 -23.09
CA ILE A 85 20.58 -12.03 -22.27
C ILE A 85 20.68 -13.31 -23.11
N LYS A 86 21.56 -14.22 -22.69
CA LYS A 86 21.64 -15.56 -23.28
C LYS A 86 20.78 -16.51 -22.46
N ILE A 87 19.89 -17.23 -23.13
CA ILE A 87 19.07 -18.28 -22.51
C ILE A 87 19.72 -19.62 -22.83
N PHE A 88 19.88 -20.45 -21.82
CA PHE A 88 20.38 -21.81 -21.93
C PHE A 88 19.34 -22.76 -21.35
N GLU A 89 18.62 -23.41 -22.25
CA GLU A 89 17.67 -24.47 -21.90
C GLU A 89 18.44 -25.76 -21.61
N LEU A 90 18.34 -26.23 -20.37
CA LEU A 90 18.78 -27.56 -19.98
C LEU A 90 17.70 -28.54 -20.36
N VAL A 91 17.82 -29.09 -21.56
CA VAL A 91 17.03 -30.27 -21.95
C VAL A 91 17.54 -31.44 -21.11
N PRO A 92 16.69 -32.08 -20.27
CA PRO A 92 17.06 -33.33 -19.63
C PRO A 92 17.49 -34.32 -20.73
N PRO A 93 18.56 -35.10 -20.55
CA PRO A 93 19.03 -36.01 -21.58
C PRO A 93 17.86 -36.87 -22.10
N GLU A 94 17.74 -36.98 -23.43
CA GLU A 94 16.62 -37.53 -24.22
C GLU A 94 16.13 -38.94 -23.80
N SER A 95 16.79 -39.59 -22.84
CA SER A 95 16.45 -40.91 -22.30
C SER A 95 15.09 -41.01 -21.59
N LEU A 96 14.39 -39.91 -21.37
CA LEU A 96 13.03 -39.92 -20.77
C LEU A 96 11.89 -40.07 -21.81
N LEU A 97 12.16 -39.80 -23.10
CA LEU A 97 11.12 -39.74 -24.14
C LEU A 97 11.21 -40.88 -25.18
N ASP A 98 12.36 -41.53 -25.32
CA ASP A 98 12.50 -42.69 -26.20
C ASP A 98 11.93 -43.97 -25.57
N ALA A 99 10.69 -44.29 -25.92
CA ALA A 99 10.05 -45.57 -25.56
C ALA A 99 10.85 -46.80 -26.06
N ASP A 100 11.67 -46.64 -27.11
CA ASP A 100 12.51 -47.71 -27.66
C ASP A 100 13.87 -47.86 -26.96
N GLN A 101 14.29 -46.89 -26.13
CA GLN A 101 15.53 -46.98 -25.31
C GLN A 101 15.28 -47.52 -23.88
N GLN A 102 14.05 -47.95 -23.55
CA GLN A 102 13.74 -48.59 -22.27
C GLN A 102 14.46 -49.93 -22.03
N GLN A 103 15.24 -50.42 -22.99
CA GLN A 103 16.09 -51.58 -22.80
C GLN A 103 17.52 -51.14 -22.44
N SER A 104 17.79 -51.08 -21.12
CA SER A 104 19.03 -51.53 -20.45
C SER A 104 19.96 -50.54 -19.72
N LEU A 105 19.69 -49.23 -19.65
CA LEU A 105 20.52 -48.32 -18.84
C LEU A 105 19.68 -47.42 -17.93
N LEU A 106 19.39 -47.90 -16.72
CA LEU A 106 19.01 -47.02 -15.61
C LEU A 106 20.24 -46.18 -15.25
N TYR A 107 20.28 -44.92 -15.69
CA TYR A 107 21.29 -43.99 -15.19
C TYR A 107 21.11 -43.83 -13.68
N SER A 108 22.21 -43.78 -12.94
CA SER A 108 22.12 -43.44 -11.52
C SER A 108 21.80 -41.96 -11.41
N SER A 109 20.94 -41.57 -10.46
CA SER A 109 20.63 -40.15 -10.22
C SER A 109 21.86 -39.31 -9.83
N ASP A 110 23.01 -39.95 -9.51
CA ASP A 110 24.30 -39.25 -9.36
C ASP A 110 24.94 -38.85 -10.70
N LEU A 111 24.75 -39.63 -11.78
CA LEU A 111 25.22 -39.31 -13.14
C LEU A 111 24.40 -38.16 -13.74
N GLU A 112 23.08 -38.25 -13.72
CA GLU A 112 22.16 -37.25 -14.30
C GLU A 112 22.36 -35.86 -13.66
N LEU A 113 22.46 -35.82 -12.32
CA LEU A 113 22.76 -34.58 -11.59
C LEU A 113 24.15 -34.02 -11.90
N GLY A 114 25.15 -34.91 -12.03
CA GLY A 114 26.52 -34.53 -12.32
C GLY A 114 26.64 -33.91 -13.71
N GLU A 115 25.98 -34.50 -14.70
CA GLU A 115 25.90 -33.99 -16.07
C GLU A 115 25.17 -32.66 -16.15
N THR A 116 24.02 -32.52 -15.49
CA THR A 116 23.26 -31.25 -15.41
C THR A 116 24.14 -30.13 -14.86
N THR A 117 24.84 -30.39 -13.74
CA THR A 117 25.75 -29.40 -13.12
C THR A 117 26.92 -29.05 -14.02
N LYS A 118 27.45 -30.03 -14.76
CA LYS A 118 28.54 -29.83 -15.71
C LYS A 118 28.11 -28.96 -16.89
N LEU A 119 26.93 -29.21 -17.46
CA LEU A 119 26.36 -28.39 -18.54
C LEU A 119 26.16 -26.93 -18.11
N ILE A 120 25.70 -26.70 -16.87
CA ILE A 120 25.61 -25.37 -16.27
C ILE A 120 26.97 -24.68 -16.27
N PHE A 121 28.02 -25.37 -15.82
CA PHE A 121 29.37 -24.81 -15.76
C PHE A 121 29.96 -24.54 -17.16
N GLU A 122 29.72 -25.43 -18.13
CA GLU A 122 30.16 -25.24 -19.52
C GLU A 122 29.47 -24.04 -20.18
N ALA A 123 28.15 -23.90 -19.98
CA ALA A 123 27.41 -22.74 -20.46
C ALA A 123 27.94 -21.44 -19.82
N PHE A 124 28.20 -21.46 -18.50
CA PHE A 124 28.79 -20.34 -17.79
C PHE A 124 30.18 -19.96 -18.32
N GLU A 125 31.10 -20.92 -18.45
CA GLU A 125 32.48 -20.66 -18.91
C GLU A 125 32.54 -20.16 -20.37
N ARG A 126 31.58 -20.58 -21.20
CA ARG A 126 31.45 -20.10 -22.58
C ARG A 126 31.02 -18.64 -22.65
N ILE A 127 30.09 -18.22 -21.78
CA ILE A 127 29.44 -16.91 -21.85
C ILE A 127 30.13 -15.88 -20.94
N LYS A 128 30.71 -16.34 -19.83
CA LYS A 128 31.31 -15.53 -18.74
C LYS A 128 30.41 -14.36 -18.30
N PRO A 129 29.16 -14.65 -17.91
CA PRO A 129 28.19 -13.62 -17.55
C PRO A 129 28.53 -12.95 -16.22
N GLN A 130 28.07 -11.72 -16.04
CA GLN A 130 28.12 -10.98 -14.77
C GLN A 130 26.86 -11.17 -13.93
N ARG A 131 25.73 -11.52 -14.56
CA ARG A 131 24.48 -11.88 -13.88
C ARG A 131 23.98 -13.23 -14.38
N VAL A 132 23.57 -14.09 -13.45
CA VAL A 132 23.07 -15.42 -13.76
C VAL A 132 21.76 -15.66 -13.02
N VAL A 133 20.77 -16.18 -13.73
CA VAL A 133 19.57 -16.78 -13.16
C VAL A 133 19.62 -18.29 -13.38
N ILE A 134 19.27 -19.08 -12.37
CA ILE A 134 19.06 -20.52 -12.50
C ILE A 134 17.62 -20.82 -12.07
N ASP A 135 16.79 -21.24 -13.03
CA ASP A 135 15.37 -21.53 -12.86
C ASP A 135 15.02 -22.96 -13.30
N SER A 136 14.60 -23.88 -12.45
CA SER A 136 14.44 -23.77 -11.00
C SER A 136 15.30 -24.81 -10.26
N LEU A 137 15.59 -24.53 -8.99
CA LEU A 137 16.17 -25.50 -8.06
C LEU A 137 15.24 -26.68 -7.78
N SER A 138 13.93 -26.54 -8.04
CA SER A 138 12.94 -27.61 -7.92
C SER A 138 13.30 -28.81 -8.81
N GLU A 139 13.76 -28.55 -10.04
CA GLU A 139 14.19 -29.61 -10.96
C GLU A 139 15.49 -30.29 -10.52
N ILE A 140 16.46 -29.52 -10.01
CA ILE A 140 17.68 -30.08 -9.40
C ILE A 140 17.33 -30.97 -8.20
N ARG A 141 16.32 -30.57 -7.41
CA ARG A 141 15.83 -31.34 -6.26
C ARG A 141 15.18 -32.65 -6.71
N LEU A 142 14.38 -32.61 -7.77
CA LEU A 142 13.73 -33.78 -8.36
C LEU A 142 14.77 -34.81 -8.82
N LEU A 143 15.77 -34.37 -9.60
CA LEU A 143 16.88 -35.20 -10.07
C LEU A 143 17.71 -35.78 -8.92
N ALA A 144 17.83 -35.05 -7.81
CA ALA A 144 18.64 -35.48 -6.67
C ALA A 144 18.07 -36.68 -5.91
N GLN A 145 16.75 -36.84 -5.89
CA GLN A 145 16.01 -37.90 -5.20
C GLN A 145 16.31 -38.04 -3.68
N SER A 146 17.21 -37.23 -3.12
CA SER A 146 17.59 -37.23 -1.71
C SER A 146 18.11 -35.86 -1.26
N SER A 147 17.84 -35.51 -0.01
CA SER A 147 18.22 -34.22 0.59
C SER A 147 19.73 -34.00 0.67
N LEU A 148 20.50 -35.06 0.93
CA LEU A 148 21.96 -34.99 0.99
C LEU A 148 22.59 -34.74 -0.39
N ARG A 149 22.10 -35.41 -1.43
CA ARG A 149 22.57 -35.17 -2.81
C ARG A 149 22.22 -33.76 -3.26
N TYR A 150 20.99 -33.32 -3.03
CA TYR A 150 20.55 -31.96 -3.33
C TYR A 150 21.46 -30.93 -2.66
N ARG A 151 21.68 -31.06 -1.35
CA ARG A 151 22.57 -30.16 -0.59
C ARG A 151 24.00 -30.15 -1.14
N ARG A 152 24.54 -31.31 -1.54
CA ARG A 152 25.88 -31.42 -2.15
C ARG A 152 25.95 -30.63 -3.46
N GLN A 153 24.92 -30.71 -4.30
CA GLN A 153 24.86 -29.95 -5.56
C GLN A 153 24.74 -28.44 -5.32
N ILE A 154 23.89 -28.00 -4.40
CA ILE A 154 23.80 -26.58 -4.04
C ILE A 154 25.15 -26.05 -3.50
N LEU A 155 25.88 -26.84 -2.72
CA LEU A 155 27.24 -26.50 -2.29
C LEU A 155 28.23 -26.44 -3.45
N ALA A 156 28.16 -27.37 -4.41
CA ALA A 156 29.01 -27.34 -5.60
C ALA A 156 28.76 -26.09 -6.45
N LEU A 157 27.49 -25.75 -6.73
CA LEU A 157 27.10 -24.52 -7.41
C LEU A 157 27.63 -23.29 -6.66
N LYS A 158 27.42 -23.21 -5.34
CA LYS A 158 27.95 -22.11 -4.53
C LYS A 158 29.47 -22.01 -4.64
N HIS A 159 30.20 -23.12 -4.51
CA HIS A 159 31.66 -23.10 -4.55
C HIS A 159 32.21 -22.66 -5.91
N PHE A 160 31.53 -23.07 -6.99
CA PHE A 160 31.83 -22.62 -8.33
C PHE A 160 31.60 -21.11 -8.46
N PHE A 161 30.38 -20.63 -8.18
CA PHE A 161 30.04 -19.23 -8.36
C PHE A 161 30.73 -18.27 -7.37
N ALA A 162 31.10 -18.73 -6.17
CA ALA A 162 31.87 -17.93 -5.22
C ALA A 162 33.29 -17.59 -5.72
N ARG A 163 33.80 -18.33 -6.72
CA ARG A 163 35.07 -18.04 -7.39
C ARG A 163 34.88 -17.27 -8.69
N SER A 164 33.63 -17.09 -9.12
CA SER A 164 33.29 -16.34 -10.32
C SER A 164 33.02 -14.87 -9.98
N ASP A 165 33.13 -13.99 -10.99
CA ASP A 165 32.74 -12.59 -10.84
C ASP A 165 31.23 -12.35 -11.09
N ALA A 166 30.42 -13.42 -11.10
CA ALA A 166 28.99 -13.35 -11.37
C ALA A 166 28.12 -13.20 -10.11
N THR A 167 27.04 -12.44 -10.24
CA THR A 167 25.97 -12.36 -9.25
C THR A 167 24.86 -13.31 -9.65
N VAL A 168 24.53 -14.26 -8.78
CA VAL A 168 23.67 -15.41 -9.13
C VAL A 168 22.37 -15.35 -8.34
N LEU A 169 21.25 -15.47 -9.03
CA LEU A 169 19.92 -15.60 -8.47
C LEU A 169 19.37 -17.01 -8.74
N LEU A 170 19.14 -17.77 -7.68
CA LEU A 170 18.55 -19.11 -7.75
C LEU A 170 17.05 -19.00 -7.49
N LEU A 171 16.22 -19.63 -8.32
CA LEU A 171 14.77 -19.71 -8.13
C LEU A 171 14.38 -21.06 -7.52
N ASP A 172 13.52 -21.07 -6.51
CA ASP A 172 13.09 -22.31 -5.84
C ASP A 172 11.60 -22.26 -5.48
N ASP A 173 10.89 -23.36 -5.73
CA ASP A 173 9.53 -23.53 -5.24
C ASP A 173 9.55 -24.19 -3.85
N MET A 174 8.78 -23.66 -2.92
CA MET A 174 8.69 -24.14 -1.53
C MET A 174 7.90 -25.44 -1.39
N THR A 175 8.10 -26.39 -2.29
CA THR A 175 7.36 -27.66 -2.36
C THR A 175 7.73 -28.65 -1.25
N SER A 176 8.75 -28.37 -0.42
CA SER A 176 9.14 -29.26 0.70
C SER A 176 9.74 -28.54 1.92
N ASP A 177 8.87 -28.24 2.90
CA ASP A 177 9.13 -27.49 4.16
C ASP A 177 10.42 -27.85 4.93
N ASN A 178 10.89 -29.10 4.86
CA ASN A 178 12.03 -29.56 5.67
C ASN A 178 13.40 -29.39 4.98
N LEU A 179 13.45 -29.32 3.65
CA LEU A 179 14.73 -29.23 2.91
C LEU A 179 15.21 -27.78 2.71
N ASP A 180 14.31 -26.81 2.73
CA ASP A 180 14.58 -25.41 2.36
C ASP A 180 15.58 -24.74 3.31
N LYS A 181 15.60 -25.17 4.59
CA LYS A 181 16.57 -24.72 5.60
C LYS A 181 18.03 -25.01 5.22
N THR A 182 18.28 -25.97 4.34
CA THR A 182 19.63 -26.32 3.90
C THR A 182 20.20 -25.39 2.83
N VAL A 183 19.34 -24.78 1.99
CA VAL A 183 19.71 -23.81 0.93
C VAL A 183 19.83 -22.40 1.50
N HIS A 184 18.93 -22.04 2.43
CA HIS A 184 19.21 -21.11 3.53
C HIS A 184 20.51 -21.59 4.20
N SER A 185 21.20 -20.95 5.14
CA SER A 185 22.58 -21.40 5.53
C SER A 185 23.67 -21.35 4.42
N VAL A 186 23.45 -21.80 3.18
CA VAL A 186 24.45 -21.87 2.11
C VAL A 186 24.54 -20.53 1.35
N VAL A 187 23.42 -19.99 0.88
CA VAL A 187 23.37 -18.73 0.09
C VAL A 187 23.66 -17.46 0.91
N HIS A 188 23.96 -16.34 0.24
CA HIS A 188 24.29 -15.05 0.87
C HIS A 188 23.04 -14.30 1.33
N GLY A 189 21.97 -14.31 0.54
CA GLY A 189 20.68 -13.75 0.90
C GLY A 189 19.52 -14.61 0.43
N VAL A 190 18.37 -14.46 1.06
CA VAL A 190 17.12 -15.16 0.70
C VAL A 190 16.00 -14.13 0.70
N ILE A 191 15.28 -14.04 -0.42
CA ILE A 191 14.05 -13.28 -0.59
C ILE A 191 12.92 -14.29 -0.74
N HIS A 192 11.88 -14.12 0.06
CA HIS A 192 10.73 -15.00 0.11
C HIS A 192 9.49 -14.26 -0.40
N LEU A 193 8.80 -14.85 -1.37
CA LEU A 193 7.56 -14.36 -1.97
C LEU A 193 6.38 -15.17 -1.45
N GLU A 194 5.32 -14.47 -1.07
CA GLU A 194 4.06 -15.06 -0.64
C GLU A 194 2.92 -14.49 -1.48
N GLN A 195 1.98 -15.36 -1.86
CA GLN A 195 0.70 -15.00 -2.43
C GLN A 195 -0.39 -15.39 -1.44
N LEU A 196 -1.24 -14.43 -1.11
CA LEU A 196 -2.38 -14.59 -0.23
C LEU A 196 -3.65 -14.42 -1.07
N ALA A 197 -4.57 -15.37 -0.96
CA ALA A 197 -5.89 -15.27 -1.56
C ALA A 197 -6.87 -14.84 -0.45
N PRO A 198 -7.23 -13.55 -0.36
CA PRO A 198 -8.25 -13.12 0.60
C PRO A 198 -9.61 -13.71 0.24
N ASP A 199 -10.54 -13.75 1.20
CA ASP A 199 -11.93 -14.19 0.97
C ASP A 199 -12.67 -13.35 -0.10
N TYR A 200 -12.21 -12.13 -0.36
CA TYR A 200 -12.77 -11.21 -1.33
C TYR A 200 -11.67 -10.29 -1.90
N GLY A 201 -11.77 -9.95 -3.19
CA GLY A 201 -10.80 -9.11 -3.90
C GLY A 201 -9.74 -9.91 -4.66
N SER A 202 -8.75 -9.21 -5.21
CA SER A 202 -7.65 -9.81 -5.97
C SER A 202 -6.60 -10.46 -5.06
N GLU A 203 -5.79 -11.38 -5.60
CA GLU A 203 -4.71 -11.99 -4.85
C GLU A 203 -3.66 -10.96 -4.44
N ARG A 204 -3.31 -10.97 -3.16
CA ARG A 204 -2.28 -10.10 -2.61
C ARG A 204 -0.94 -10.80 -2.66
N ARG A 205 0.08 -10.12 -3.18
CA ARG A 205 1.46 -10.61 -3.16
C ARG A 205 2.31 -9.75 -2.23
N ARG A 206 3.16 -10.41 -1.45
CA ARG A 206 4.10 -9.76 -0.53
C ARG A 206 5.44 -10.47 -0.53
N LEU A 207 6.51 -9.73 -0.35
CA LEU A 207 7.86 -10.25 -0.23
C LEU A 207 8.47 -9.88 1.12
N ARG A 208 9.44 -10.67 1.57
CA ARG A 208 10.31 -10.32 2.69
C ARG A 208 11.71 -10.85 2.47
N VAL A 209 12.70 -10.13 2.99
CA VAL A 209 14.08 -10.61 3.05
C VAL A 209 14.25 -11.44 4.32
N ILE A 210 14.54 -12.74 4.17
CA ILE A 210 14.75 -13.66 5.31
C ILE A 210 16.12 -13.41 5.95
N LYS A 211 17.12 -13.27 5.09
CA LYS A 211 18.51 -13.02 5.47
C LYS A 211 19.22 -12.27 4.35
N TYR A 212 20.21 -11.49 4.76
CA TYR A 212 21.20 -10.91 3.87
C TYR A 212 22.51 -10.79 4.65
N ARG A 213 23.54 -11.52 4.23
CA ARG A 213 24.83 -11.52 4.91
C ARG A 213 25.64 -10.28 4.57
N GLY A 214 26.23 -9.65 5.59
CA GLY A 214 27.14 -8.52 5.42
C GLY A 214 26.47 -7.17 5.15
N GLN A 215 25.14 -7.09 5.24
CA GLN A 215 24.40 -5.85 5.02
C GLN A 215 23.07 -5.82 5.78
N SER A 216 22.62 -4.63 6.14
CA SER A 216 21.23 -4.37 6.50
C SER A 216 20.31 -4.41 5.27
N PHE A 217 19.02 -4.59 5.54
CA PHE A 217 17.92 -4.53 4.58
C PHE A 217 16.68 -4.02 5.30
N ARG A 218 15.66 -3.59 4.54
CA ARG A 218 14.37 -3.26 5.14
C ARG A 218 13.63 -4.54 5.53
N GLY A 219 13.34 -4.69 6.82
CA GLY A 219 12.67 -5.87 7.36
C GLY A 219 11.15 -5.77 7.32
N GLY A 220 10.50 -6.92 7.50
CA GLY A 220 9.04 -7.06 7.43
C GLY A 220 8.57 -7.45 6.03
N TYR A 221 7.24 -7.47 5.86
CA TYR A 221 6.63 -7.70 4.55
C TYR A 221 6.53 -6.40 3.76
N HIS A 222 6.69 -6.52 2.44
CA HIS A 222 6.55 -5.47 1.45
C HIS A 222 5.57 -5.97 0.41
N ASP A 223 4.48 -5.25 0.18
CA ASP A 223 3.52 -5.64 -0.84
C ASP A 223 4.14 -5.44 -2.23
N PHE A 224 3.71 -6.23 -3.21
CA PHE A 224 4.09 -6.02 -4.60
C PHE A 224 2.97 -6.47 -5.53
N VAL A 225 3.01 -5.97 -6.76
CA VAL A 225 2.07 -6.32 -7.82
C VAL A 225 2.84 -6.68 -9.08
N ILE A 226 2.24 -7.54 -9.89
CA ILE A 226 2.73 -7.90 -11.21
C ILE A 226 1.82 -7.20 -12.22
N LYS A 227 2.38 -6.33 -13.05
CA LYS A 227 1.66 -5.58 -14.09
C LYS A 227 2.36 -5.79 -15.43
N THR A 228 1.79 -5.29 -16.51
CA THR A 228 2.56 -5.09 -17.75
C THR A 228 3.73 -4.14 -17.44
N GLY A 229 4.94 -4.51 -17.85
CA GLY A 229 6.20 -3.88 -17.46
C GLY A 229 6.93 -4.60 -16.31
N GLY A 230 6.32 -5.61 -15.69
CA GLY A 230 6.95 -6.44 -14.67
C GLY A 230 6.43 -6.21 -13.25
N VAL A 231 7.28 -6.48 -12.26
CA VAL A 231 6.98 -6.36 -10.83
C VAL A 231 7.21 -4.93 -10.35
N ALA A 232 6.23 -4.41 -9.59
CA ALA A 232 6.38 -3.20 -8.80
C ALA A 232 6.28 -3.55 -7.31
N VAL A 233 7.34 -3.27 -6.56
CA VAL A 233 7.41 -3.50 -5.11
C VAL A 233 7.07 -2.22 -4.37
N PHE A 234 6.30 -2.33 -3.29
CA PHE A 234 5.88 -1.26 -2.41
C PHE A 234 6.55 -1.46 -1.04
N PRO A 235 7.72 -0.84 -0.81
CA PRO A 235 8.46 -0.98 0.43
C PRO A 235 7.62 -0.52 1.62
N ARG A 236 7.72 -1.24 2.73
CA ARG A 236 7.02 -0.87 3.97
C ARG A 236 7.46 0.54 4.38
N LEU A 237 6.49 1.42 4.55
CA LEU A 237 6.73 2.80 4.93
C LEU A 237 7.36 2.89 6.32
N ARG A 238 8.46 3.65 6.42
CA ARG A 238 9.04 4.02 7.72
C ARG A 238 9.03 5.53 7.84
N ALA A 239 7.95 6.07 8.41
CA ALA A 239 7.78 7.52 8.59
C ALA A 239 8.99 8.20 9.27
N ILE A 240 9.75 7.46 10.09
CA ILE A 240 10.91 8.02 10.78
C ILE A 240 12.00 8.57 9.86
N GLU A 241 12.14 8.00 8.66
CA GLU A 241 13.18 8.30 7.68
C GLU A 241 12.90 9.60 6.89
N HIS A 242 11.67 10.10 6.96
CA HIS A 242 11.23 11.27 6.21
C HIS A 242 11.00 12.44 7.18
N LYS A 243 11.91 13.42 7.16
CA LYS A 243 11.78 14.65 7.94
C LYS A 243 12.04 15.84 7.04
N THR A 244 11.02 16.64 6.82
CA THR A 244 11.14 17.94 6.15
C THR A 244 10.84 19.05 7.16
N GLY A 245 11.58 20.16 7.08
CA GLY A 245 11.27 21.35 7.87
C GLY A 245 10.10 22.10 7.25
N PHE A 246 9.13 22.51 8.06
CA PHE A 246 8.04 23.38 7.65
C PHE A 246 7.60 24.25 8.83
N GLU A 247 6.98 25.39 8.52
CA GLU A 247 6.49 26.32 9.53
C GLU A 247 5.19 25.79 10.16
N ARG A 248 5.16 25.68 11.49
CA ARG A 248 3.97 25.29 12.24
C ARG A 248 3.02 26.48 12.30
N THR A 249 1.96 26.41 11.50
CA THR A 249 0.92 27.44 11.38
C THR A 249 -0.45 26.82 11.65
N THR A 250 -1.40 27.63 12.11
CA THR A 250 -2.79 27.20 12.24
C THR A 250 -3.56 27.52 10.95
N LEU A 251 -4.28 26.54 10.42
CA LEU A 251 -5.03 26.61 9.18
C LEU A 251 -6.51 26.70 9.48
N SER A 252 -7.14 27.70 8.86
CA SER A 252 -8.58 27.91 8.89
C SER A 252 -9.30 26.92 7.98
N SER A 253 -10.48 26.49 8.42
CA SER A 253 -11.47 25.76 7.63
C SER A 253 -12.23 26.67 6.64
N GLY A 254 -12.14 27.99 6.79
CA GLY A 254 -12.95 28.96 6.06
C GLY A 254 -14.32 29.21 6.69
N ILE A 255 -14.69 28.49 7.76
CA ILE A 255 -15.90 28.72 8.54
C ILE A 255 -15.50 29.16 9.94
N LYS A 256 -15.81 30.40 10.30
CA LYS A 256 -15.37 31.01 11.56
C LYS A 256 -15.84 30.19 12.77
N GLU A 257 -17.10 29.79 12.79
CA GLU A 257 -17.71 29.05 13.90
C GLU A 257 -17.09 27.65 14.04
N PHE A 258 -16.63 27.07 12.93
CA PHE A 258 -15.93 25.78 12.97
C PHE A 258 -14.49 25.94 13.43
N ASP A 259 -13.81 27.02 13.02
CA ASP A 259 -12.49 27.37 13.52
C ASP A 259 -12.54 27.67 15.03
N ASP A 260 -13.56 28.39 15.51
CA ASP A 260 -13.82 28.64 16.93
C ASP A 260 -14.00 27.32 17.69
N LEU A 261 -14.80 26.39 17.15
CA LEU A 261 -14.98 25.05 17.72
C LEU A 261 -13.65 24.28 17.78
N LEU A 262 -12.80 24.44 16.77
CA LEU A 262 -11.44 23.88 16.71
C LEU A 262 -10.43 24.67 17.55
N GLY A 263 -10.79 25.80 18.16
CA GLY A 263 -9.86 26.66 18.90
C GLY A 263 -8.87 27.40 18.01
N GLY A 264 -9.35 28.00 16.92
CA GLY A 264 -8.61 28.79 15.93
C GLY A 264 -8.24 28.05 14.64
N GLY A 265 -8.73 26.82 14.44
CA GLY A 265 -8.40 25.97 13.28
C GLY A 265 -7.46 24.80 13.62
N ILE A 266 -6.84 24.19 12.59
CA ILE A 266 -6.00 22.98 12.72
C ILE A 266 -4.52 23.29 12.51
N GLU A 267 -3.62 22.55 13.17
CA GLU A 267 -2.18 22.78 13.02
C GLU A 267 -1.64 22.18 11.72
N ARG A 268 -0.73 22.86 11.02
CA ARG A 268 -0.06 22.33 9.82
C ARG A 268 0.67 21.02 10.12
N GLY A 269 0.53 20.05 9.22
CA GLY A 269 1.15 18.73 9.39
C GLY A 269 0.57 17.95 10.57
N SER A 270 -0.76 17.97 10.71
CA SER A 270 -1.53 17.19 11.68
C SER A 270 -2.62 16.39 10.99
N SER A 271 -3.11 15.35 11.67
CA SER A 271 -4.20 14.51 11.19
C SER A 271 -5.50 14.81 11.94
N THR A 272 -6.60 14.90 11.20
CA THR A 272 -7.96 15.14 11.72
C THR A 272 -8.89 14.00 11.30
N LEU A 273 -9.53 13.37 12.28
CA LEU A 273 -10.48 12.28 12.07
C LEU A 273 -11.90 12.79 12.25
N LEU A 274 -12.75 12.55 11.25
CA LEU A 274 -14.17 12.88 11.26
C LEU A 274 -14.97 11.59 11.44
N ILE A 275 -15.65 11.50 12.58
CA ILE A 275 -16.38 10.32 12.99
C ILE A 275 -17.87 10.65 13.02
N GLY A 276 -18.72 9.75 12.53
CA GLY A 276 -20.16 9.85 12.74
C GLY A 276 -20.96 8.95 11.81
N PRO A 277 -22.28 8.81 12.04
CA PRO A 277 -23.17 8.01 11.19
C PRO A 277 -23.12 8.40 9.71
N ALA A 278 -23.55 7.49 8.83
CA ALA A 278 -23.69 7.77 7.40
C ALA A 278 -24.61 8.98 7.14
N GLY A 279 -24.29 9.78 6.13
CA GLY A 279 -25.06 10.97 5.75
C GLY A 279 -24.94 12.20 6.67
N THR A 280 -24.21 12.12 7.79
CA THR A 280 -24.10 13.26 8.71
C THR A 280 -23.39 14.47 8.11
N GLY A 281 -22.49 14.27 7.15
CA GLY A 281 -21.77 15.36 6.48
C GLY A 281 -20.24 15.27 6.57
N LYS A 282 -19.68 14.14 7.02
CA LYS A 282 -18.22 13.92 7.16
C LYS A 282 -17.43 14.40 5.94
N SER A 283 -17.79 13.91 4.75
CA SER A 283 -17.16 14.28 3.47
C SER A 283 -17.24 15.78 3.20
N LEU A 284 -18.36 16.44 3.53
CA LEU A 284 -18.49 17.89 3.31
C LEU A 284 -17.52 18.68 4.20
N PHE A 285 -17.38 18.28 5.47
CA PHE A 285 -16.43 18.91 6.38
C PHE A 285 -14.97 18.74 5.91
N THR A 286 -14.60 17.59 5.33
CA THR A 286 -13.24 17.42 4.78
C THR A 286 -13.01 18.26 3.52
N LEU A 287 -14.00 18.31 2.64
CA LEU A 287 -13.94 19.09 1.40
C LEU A 287 -13.96 20.60 1.65
N GLN A 288 -14.55 21.05 2.76
CA GLN A 288 -14.45 22.43 3.21
C GLN A 288 -12.98 22.86 3.43
N PHE A 289 -12.15 21.97 3.99
CA PHE A 289 -10.71 22.24 4.13
C PHE A 289 -9.95 22.19 2.80
N VAL A 290 -10.39 21.37 1.85
CA VAL A 290 -9.84 21.34 0.49
C VAL A 290 -10.10 22.68 -0.20
N ASP A 291 -11.34 23.17 -0.18
CA ASP A 291 -11.71 24.48 -0.74
C ASP A 291 -10.92 25.61 -0.06
N ALA A 292 -10.82 25.61 1.28
CA ALA A 292 -10.02 26.58 2.01
C ALA A 292 -8.52 26.53 1.66
N ALA A 293 -7.96 25.34 1.41
CA ALA A 293 -6.58 25.17 0.98
C ALA A 293 -6.35 25.75 -0.43
N VAL A 294 -7.24 25.44 -1.37
CA VAL A 294 -7.17 25.97 -2.74
C VAL A 294 -7.29 27.50 -2.74
N LYS A 295 -8.19 28.07 -1.93
CA LYS A 295 -8.33 29.53 -1.77
C LYS A 295 -7.09 30.20 -1.19
N ARG A 296 -6.27 29.47 -0.42
CA ARG A 296 -4.96 29.94 0.07
C ARG A 296 -3.82 29.77 -0.95
N GLY A 297 -4.10 29.21 -2.14
CA GLY A 297 -3.10 28.91 -3.16
C GLY A 297 -2.35 27.59 -2.92
N GLU A 298 -2.86 26.72 -2.05
CA GLU A 298 -2.30 25.39 -1.81
C GLU A 298 -3.00 24.33 -2.65
N LYS A 299 -2.34 23.18 -2.84
CA LYS A 299 -2.92 22.03 -3.54
C LYS A 299 -3.39 20.95 -2.58
N ALA A 300 -4.34 20.14 -3.03
CA ALA A 300 -4.87 19.02 -2.26
C ALA A 300 -4.89 17.71 -3.04
N ALA A 301 -4.88 16.59 -2.33
CA ALA A 301 -5.08 15.25 -2.87
C ALA A 301 -6.27 14.59 -2.14
N VAL A 302 -7.24 14.07 -2.90
CA VAL A 302 -8.49 13.52 -2.39
C VAL A 302 -8.64 12.09 -2.89
N PHE A 303 -8.69 11.14 -1.96
CA PHE A 303 -8.84 9.71 -2.22
C PHE A 303 -10.20 9.24 -1.72
N ILE A 304 -11.01 8.70 -2.62
CA ILE A 304 -12.41 8.35 -2.34
C ILE A 304 -12.62 6.85 -2.56
N PHE A 305 -13.19 6.17 -1.58
CA PHE A 305 -13.48 4.74 -1.64
C PHE A 305 -14.96 4.43 -1.85
N ASP A 306 -15.87 5.27 -1.33
CA ASP A 306 -17.29 4.90 -1.20
C ASP A 306 -18.23 5.64 -2.18
N GLU A 307 -17.77 6.68 -2.86
CA GLU A 307 -18.61 7.58 -3.69
C GLU A 307 -18.08 7.70 -5.13
N GLU A 308 -18.99 7.66 -6.10
CA GLU A 308 -18.68 7.88 -7.52
C GLU A 308 -18.39 9.36 -7.78
N LEU A 309 -17.37 9.65 -8.60
CA LEU A 309 -16.88 11.02 -8.78
C LEU A 309 -17.92 11.97 -9.38
N GLY A 310 -18.72 11.53 -10.35
CA GLY A 310 -19.78 12.34 -10.95
C GLY A 310 -20.84 12.79 -9.94
N LEU A 311 -21.30 11.88 -9.09
CA LEU A 311 -22.20 12.19 -7.98
C LEU A 311 -21.56 13.17 -6.98
N LEU A 312 -20.29 12.96 -6.64
CA LEU A 312 -19.56 13.86 -5.75
C LEU A 312 -19.47 15.28 -6.32
N PHE A 313 -19.11 15.42 -7.60
CA PHE A 313 -19.01 16.71 -8.29
C PHE A 313 -20.35 17.43 -8.34
N SER A 314 -21.43 16.73 -8.72
CA SER A 314 -22.77 17.31 -8.77
C SER A 314 -23.22 17.81 -7.40
N ARG A 315 -23.04 16.98 -6.36
CA ARG A 315 -23.41 17.31 -4.97
C ARG A 315 -22.63 18.51 -4.44
N THR A 316 -21.30 18.51 -4.58
CA THR A 316 -20.44 19.58 -4.05
C THR A 316 -20.67 20.91 -4.78
N ARG A 317 -20.89 20.87 -6.09
CA ARG A 317 -21.26 22.05 -6.88
C ARG A 317 -22.55 22.71 -6.36
N SER A 318 -23.58 21.93 -6.05
CA SER A 318 -24.83 22.45 -5.47
C SER A 318 -24.67 23.11 -4.09
N MET A 319 -23.54 22.86 -3.42
CA MET A 319 -23.19 23.40 -2.11
C MET A 319 -22.13 24.53 -2.21
N GLY A 320 -21.85 25.01 -3.42
CA GLY A 320 -20.91 26.11 -3.66
C GLY A 320 -19.43 25.70 -3.74
N ILE A 321 -19.11 24.40 -3.76
CA ILE A 321 -17.73 23.89 -3.92
C ILE A 321 -17.60 23.21 -5.28
N ASP A 322 -16.96 23.88 -6.24
CA ASP A 322 -16.79 23.35 -7.61
C ASP A 322 -15.52 22.49 -7.73
N LEU A 323 -15.59 21.25 -7.20
CA LEU A 323 -14.46 20.32 -7.22
C LEU A 323 -14.02 19.92 -8.63
N GLU A 324 -14.97 19.80 -9.57
CA GLU A 324 -14.68 19.48 -10.96
C GLU A 324 -13.78 20.55 -11.58
N LYS A 325 -14.12 21.83 -11.37
CA LYS A 325 -13.25 22.93 -11.81
C LYS A 325 -11.88 22.92 -11.14
N MET A 326 -11.81 22.68 -9.82
CA MET A 326 -10.53 22.59 -9.11
C MET A 326 -9.66 21.46 -9.64
N HIS A 327 -10.28 20.36 -10.06
CA HIS A 327 -9.59 19.22 -10.66
C HIS A 327 -9.05 19.57 -12.06
N ASP A 328 -9.89 20.16 -12.91
CA ASP A 328 -9.53 20.59 -14.27
C ASP A 328 -8.40 21.64 -14.25
N ASP A 329 -8.45 22.58 -13.30
CA ASP A 329 -7.44 23.60 -13.07
C ASP A 329 -6.14 23.04 -12.43
N ARG A 330 -6.09 21.73 -12.15
CA ARG A 330 -4.96 21.03 -11.49
C ARG A 330 -4.59 21.60 -10.12
N LEU A 331 -5.59 22.15 -9.42
CA LEU A 331 -5.47 22.62 -8.03
C LEU A 331 -5.64 21.46 -7.05
N ILE A 332 -6.39 20.43 -7.45
CA ILE A 332 -6.55 19.19 -6.69
C ILE A 332 -6.28 17.95 -7.55
N HIS A 333 -5.70 16.93 -6.93
CA HIS A 333 -5.78 15.55 -7.40
C HIS A 333 -6.99 14.90 -6.75
N ILE A 334 -7.88 14.29 -7.53
CA ILE A 334 -9.01 13.51 -7.02
C ILE A 334 -9.04 12.16 -7.69
N GLU A 335 -9.22 11.11 -6.89
CA GLU A 335 -9.10 9.74 -7.36
C GLU A 335 -10.05 8.83 -6.58
N GLN A 336 -10.87 8.12 -7.33
CA GLN A 336 -11.67 7.03 -6.80
C GLN A 336 -10.82 5.76 -6.76
N LEU A 337 -10.82 5.09 -5.62
CA LEU A 337 -10.05 3.88 -5.37
C LEU A 337 -11.00 2.71 -5.12
N ASP A 338 -10.72 1.57 -5.76
CA ASP A 338 -11.35 0.32 -5.39
C ASP A 338 -10.56 -0.32 -4.24
N ALA A 339 -11.21 -0.41 -3.08
CA ALA A 339 -10.61 -0.99 -1.90
C ALA A 339 -10.28 -2.49 -2.07
N ALA A 340 -11.00 -3.21 -2.95
CA ALA A 340 -10.87 -4.65 -3.16
C ALA A 340 -9.68 -5.03 -4.06
N GLU A 341 -9.09 -4.07 -4.78
CA GLU A 341 -7.99 -4.31 -5.71
C GLU A 341 -6.63 -3.82 -5.21
N LEU A 342 -6.60 -2.99 -4.15
CA LEU A 342 -5.38 -2.33 -3.70
C LEU A 342 -4.84 -2.94 -2.42
N SER A 343 -3.57 -3.35 -2.42
CA SER A 343 -2.89 -3.75 -1.18
C SER A 343 -2.53 -2.54 -0.30
N PRO A 344 -2.25 -2.73 1.01
CA PRO A 344 -1.87 -1.61 1.87
C PRO A 344 -0.59 -0.88 1.48
N GLY A 345 0.43 -1.61 1.07
CA GLY A 345 1.67 -1.02 0.56
C GLY A 345 1.41 -0.20 -0.70
N GLU A 346 0.59 -0.71 -1.63
CA GLU A 346 0.24 0.01 -2.86
C GLU A 346 -0.54 1.29 -2.57
N PHE A 347 -1.55 1.23 -1.71
CA PHE A 347 -2.31 2.43 -1.31
C PHE A 347 -1.39 3.47 -0.66
N ALA A 348 -0.56 3.07 0.30
CA ALA A 348 0.37 3.97 0.96
C ALA A 348 1.36 4.60 -0.03
N GLN A 349 1.91 3.82 -0.97
CA GLN A 349 2.79 4.34 -2.01
C GLN A 349 2.07 5.32 -2.93
N ARG A 350 0.87 4.97 -3.40
CA ARG A 350 0.04 5.82 -4.27
C ARG A 350 -0.27 7.17 -3.62
N VAL A 351 -0.65 7.18 -2.34
CA VAL A 351 -0.87 8.43 -1.59
C VAL A 351 0.42 9.27 -1.53
N ARG A 352 1.56 8.66 -1.22
CA ARG A 352 2.85 9.36 -1.15
C ARG A 352 3.25 9.97 -2.48
N ASP A 353 3.14 9.20 -3.56
CA ASP A 353 3.53 9.64 -4.90
C ASP A 353 2.66 10.79 -5.38
N ARG A 354 1.35 10.73 -5.13
CA ARG A 354 0.43 11.82 -5.45
C ARG A 354 0.69 13.06 -4.62
N VAL A 355 0.93 12.90 -3.32
CA VAL A 355 1.27 14.03 -2.43
C VAL A 355 2.57 14.71 -2.87
N ALA A 356 3.60 13.92 -3.21
CA ALA A 356 4.88 14.45 -3.67
C ALA A 356 4.79 15.11 -5.05
N SER A 357 4.16 14.44 -6.03
CA SER A 357 4.07 14.94 -7.41
C SER A 357 3.17 16.18 -7.56
N TYR A 358 2.11 16.30 -6.76
CA TYR A 358 1.25 17.49 -6.76
C TYR A 358 1.69 18.58 -5.77
N ASP A 359 2.69 18.32 -4.92
CA ASP A 359 3.02 19.15 -3.76
C ASP A 359 1.78 19.46 -2.89
N ALA A 360 0.96 18.42 -2.65
CA ALA A 360 -0.29 18.56 -1.92
C ALA A 360 -0.03 18.86 -0.44
N LYS A 361 -0.61 19.95 0.08
CA LYS A 361 -0.55 20.32 1.51
C LYS A 361 -1.78 19.87 2.29
N THR A 362 -2.84 19.46 1.60
CA THR A 362 -4.05 18.89 2.18
C THR A 362 -4.32 17.52 1.56
N VAL A 363 -4.60 16.53 2.40
CA VAL A 363 -4.91 15.16 1.97
C VAL A 363 -6.24 14.75 2.59
N VAL A 364 -7.15 14.22 1.77
CA VAL A 364 -8.43 13.64 2.24
C VAL A 364 -8.47 12.17 1.89
N ILE A 365 -8.83 11.34 2.87
CA ILE A 365 -9.06 9.90 2.72
C ILE A 365 -10.50 9.60 3.16
N ASP A 366 -11.39 9.36 2.21
CA ASP A 366 -12.83 9.20 2.42
C ASP A 366 -13.37 7.89 1.81
N SER A 367 -13.55 6.79 2.54
CA SER A 367 -13.43 6.63 3.98
C SER A 367 -12.52 5.46 4.35
N ILE A 368 -12.07 5.44 5.61
CA ILE A 368 -11.33 4.28 6.16
C ILE A 368 -12.22 3.03 6.16
N ASN A 369 -13.55 3.18 6.21
CA ASN A 369 -14.46 2.03 6.28
C ASN A 369 -14.43 1.20 5.00
N GLY A 370 -14.49 1.83 3.82
CA GLY A 370 -14.37 1.12 2.55
C GLY A 370 -13.06 0.33 2.48
N TYR A 371 -11.98 0.94 2.96
CA TYR A 371 -10.66 0.32 3.02
C TYR A 371 -10.51 -0.80 4.07
N GLN A 372 -11.19 -0.70 5.22
CA GLN A 372 -11.24 -1.77 6.22
C GLN A 372 -12.10 -2.95 5.77
N ALA A 373 -13.22 -2.67 5.10
CA ALA A 373 -14.17 -3.69 4.66
C ALA A 373 -13.57 -4.60 3.57
N SER A 374 -12.65 -4.10 2.75
CA SER A 374 -11.96 -4.90 1.74
C SER A 374 -10.82 -5.76 2.28
N MET A 375 -10.41 -5.56 3.54
CA MET A 375 -9.30 -6.27 4.17
C MET A 375 -9.63 -6.74 5.58
N PRO A 376 -10.67 -7.56 5.76
CA PRO A 376 -11.15 -7.97 7.08
C PRO A 376 -10.12 -8.77 7.88
N GLU A 377 -9.20 -9.48 7.22
CA GLU A 377 -8.16 -10.28 7.86
C GLU A 377 -6.93 -9.47 8.32
N GLU A 378 -6.80 -8.21 7.87
CA GLU A 378 -5.62 -7.39 8.12
C GLU A 378 -5.72 -6.68 9.48
N ASN A 379 -5.39 -7.41 10.54
CA ASN A 379 -5.36 -6.90 11.91
C ASN A 379 -4.45 -5.67 12.11
N ALA A 380 -3.48 -5.44 11.21
CA ALA A 380 -2.53 -4.34 11.27
C ALA A 380 -2.86 -3.15 10.37
N LEU A 381 -4.02 -3.12 9.69
CA LEU A 381 -4.37 -2.05 8.76
C LEU A 381 -4.33 -0.66 9.41
N ILE A 382 -4.80 -0.58 10.66
CA ILE A 382 -4.78 0.66 11.45
C ILE A 382 -3.33 1.10 11.74
N LEU A 383 -2.41 0.16 11.95
CA LEU A 383 -0.99 0.48 12.12
C LEU A 383 -0.38 1.03 10.82
N HIS A 384 -0.70 0.44 9.67
CA HIS A 384 -0.26 0.96 8.36
C HIS A 384 -0.80 2.39 8.12
N MET A 385 -2.08 2.62 8.43
CA MET A 385 -2.67 3.96 8.37
C MET A 385 -1.95 4.93 9.31
N HIS A 386 -1.62 4.49 10.53
CA HIS A 386 -0.86 5.32 11.48
C HIS A 386 0.52 5.70 10.93
N GLU A 387 1.26 4.76 10.32
CA GLU A 387 2.55 5.03 9.68
C GLU A 387 2.41 6.02 8.52
N LEU A 388 1.38 5.89 7.68
CA LEU A 388 1.08 6.83 6.59
C LEU A 388 0.78 8.23 7.12
N LEU A 389 -0.06 8.36 8.14
CA LEU A 389 -0.37 9.65 8.75
C LEU A 389 0.85 10.32 9.36
N GLN A 390 1.70 9.55 10.05
CA GLN A 390 2.95 10.10 10.57
C GLN A 390 3.86 10.61 9.44
N TYR A 391 3.95 9.89 8.32
CA TYR A 391 4.70 10.33 7.16
C TYR A 391 4.14 11.66 6.61
N LEU A 392 2.83 11.74 6.35
CA LEU A 392 2.18 12.93 5.79
C LEU A 392 2.35 14.14 6.73
N ASN A 393 2.15 13.94 8.03
CA ASN A 393 2.36 14.97 9.05
C ASN A 393 3.81 15.50 9.02
N ARG A 394 4.79 14.63 8.79
CA ARG A 394 6.22 15.02 8.66
C ARG A 394 6.55 15.71 7.35
N GLN A 395 5.76 15.48 6.30
CA GLN A 395 5.81 16.24 5.04
C GLN A 395 5.09 17.60 5.13
N GLY A 396 4.49 17.92 6.28
CA GLY A 396 3.75 19.16 6.48
C GLY A 396 2.34 19.16 5.86
N ALA A 397 1.85 18.00 5.44
CA ALA A 397 0.51 17.84 4.88
C ALA A 397 -0.54 17.63 5.99
N ASN A 398 -1.64 18.37 5.91
CA ASN A 398 -2.81 18.18 6.76
C ASN A 398 -3.66 17.04 6.22
N THR A 399 -3.87 16.01 7.02
CA THR A 399 -4.61 14.82 6.56
C THR A 399 -5.97 14.73 7.24
N PHE A 400 -7.03 14.58 6.46
CA PHE A 400 -8.38 14.36 6.94
C PHE A 400 -8.84 12.95 6.61
N LEU A 401 -9.37 12.25 7.59
CA LEU A 401 -9.89 10.91 7.42
C LEU A 401 -11.34 10.87 7.88
N THR A 402 -12.19 10.16 7.15
CA THR A 402 -13.57 9.92 7.56
C THR A 402 -13.73 8.47 8.01
N VAL A 403 -14.52 8.27 9.08
CA VAL A 403 -14.93 6.96 9.58
C VAL A 403 -16.43 6.98 9.81
N ALA A 404 -17.15 6.05 9.19
CA ALA A 404 -18.57 5.89 9.47
C ALA A 404 -18.77 5.02 10.72
N GLN A 405 -19.56 5.50 11.67
CA GLN A 405 -20.00 4.68 12.80
C GLN A 405 -21.26 3.91 12.41
N HIS A 406 -21.30 2.63 12.79
CA HIS A 406 -22.47 1.78 12.63
C HIS A 406 -23.47 2.10 13.74
N GLY A 407 -24.73 2.35 13.37
CA GLY A 407 -25.80 2.79 14.26
C GLY A 407 -26.23 4.23 14.00
N LEU A 408 -27.54 4.45 13.81
CA LEU A 408 -28.12 5.77 13.52
C LEU A 408 -28.40 6.58 14.80
N VAL A 409 -28.82 5.90 15.89
CA VAL A 409 -29.22 6.49 17.18
C VAL A 409 -28.90 5.50 18.31
N GLY A 410 -28.27 5.96 19.40
CA GLY A 410 -28.03 5.15 20.61
C GLY A 410 -26.55 4.82 20.92
N ASP A 411 -26.32 3.71 21.63
CA ASP A 411 -25.00 3.24 22.05
C ASP A 411 -24.13 2.87 20.85
N MET A 412 -23.19 3.77 20.52
CA MET A 412 -22.25 3.57 19.43
C MET A 412 -21.09 2.70 19.91
N LYS A 413 -21.05 1.45 19.45
CA LYS A 413 -19.84 0.64 19.51
C LYS A 413 -18.94 1.08 18.35
N SER A 414 -17.90 1.86 18.65
CA SER A 414 -16.81 2.01 17.70
C SER A 414 -16.12 0.65 17.59
N PRO A 415 -16.07 0.01 16.40
CA PRO A 415 -15.51 -1.34 16.29
C PRO A 415 -14.02 -1.38 16.65
N VAL A 416 -13.31 -0.24 16.63
CA VAL A 416 -11.92 -0.09 17.06
C VAL A 416 -11.68 1.31 17.65
N ASP A 417 -10.65 1.47 18.49
CA ASP A 417 -10.15 2.75 19.03
C ASP A 417 -9.47 3.62 17.94
N VAL A 418 -10.13 3.86 16.80
CA VAL A 418 -9.56 4.63 15.66
C VAL A 418 -9.19 6.07 16.06
N THR A 419 -9.66 6.54 17.21
CA THR A 419 -9.37 7.86 17.79
C THR A 419 -7.88 8.09 18.08
N TYR A 420 -7.05 7.04 18.21
CA TYR A 420 -5.61 7.21 18.37
C TYR A 420 -4.88 7.58 17.07
N LEU A 421 -5.49 7.34 15.90
CA LEU A 421 -4.89 7.63 14.60
C LEU A 421 -4.63 9.12 14.37
N ALA A 422 -5.52 9.97 14.89
CA ALA A 422 -5.54 11.39 14.61
C ALA A 422 -5.15 12.27 15.79
N ASP A 423 -4.52 13.39 15.48
CA ASP A 423 -4.21 14.44 16.44
C ASP A 423 -5.48 15.19 16.87
N SER A 424 -6.42 15.38 15.94
CA SER A 424 -7.74 15.98 16.20
C SER A 424 -8.88 15.01 15.85
N VAL A 425 -9.95 15.01 16.65
CA VAL A 425 -11.14 14.18 16.42
C VAL A 425 -12.40 15.04 16.47
N VAL A 426 -13.10 15.08 15.34
CA VAL A 426 -14.39 15.77 15.17
C VAL A 426 -15.49 14.71 15.12
N LEU A 427 -16.52 14.87 15.95
CA LEU A 427 -17.65 13.96 16.05
C LEU A 427 -18.90 14.62 15.48
N LEU A 428 -19.53 13.95 14.51
CA LEU A 428 -20.81 14.31 13.92
C LEU A 428 -21.89 13.36 14.42
N ARG A 429 -23.06 13.89 14.77
CA ARG A 429 -24.20 13.10 15.25
C ARG A 429 -25.52 13.60 14.72
N TYR A 430 -26.48 12.69 14.66
CA TYR A 430 -27.89 13.05 14.62
C TYR A 430 -28.42 13.22 16.04
N PHE A 431 -29.40 14.12 16.19
CA PHE A 431 -30.21 14.22 17.38
C PHE A 431 -31.63 14.60 16.99
N GLU A 432 -32.62 14.12 17.75
CA GLU A 432 -34.00 14.54 17.58
C GLU A 432 -34.29 15.76 18.44
N ALA A 433 -34.89 16.79 17.86
CA ALA A 433 -35.49 17.87 18.63
C ALA A 433 -36.74 18.38 17.92
N LEU A 434 -37.83 18.54 18.67
CA LEU A 434 -39.10 19.09 18.17
C LEU A 434 -39.62 18.34 16.92
N GLY A 435 -39.52 17.01 16.92
CA GLY A 435 -39.97 16.15 15.81
C GLY A 435 -39.12 16.25 14.54
N LYS A 436 -37.91 16.83 14.62
CA LYS A 436 -36.97 16.93 13.49
C LYS A 436 -35.66 16.21 13.80
N VAL A 437 -35.13 15.52 12.79
CA VAL A 437 -33.76 14.98 12.82
C VAL A 437 -32.79 16.11 12.48
N ARG A 438 -32.01 16.52 13.47
CA ARG A 438 -31.02 17.60 13.39
C ARG A 438 -29.61 17.01 13.49
N ARG A 439 -28.60 17.83 13.17
CA ARG A 439 -27.20 17.40 13.11
C ARG A 439 -26.35 18.25 14.04
N ALA A 440 -25.43 17.62 14.74
CA ALA A 440 -24.56 18.26 15.70
C ALA A 440 -23.09 17.89 15.46
N VAL A 441 -22.20 18.84 15.68
CA VAL A 441 -20.75 18.70 15.60
C VAL A 441 -20.13 19.05 16.95
N SER A 442 -19.12 18.28 17.35
CA SER A 442 -18.28 18.59 18.50
C SER A 442 -16.84 18.13 18.26
N VAL A 443 -15.88 18.78 18.92
CA VAL A 443 -14.49 18.31 18.93
C VAL A 443 -14.27 17.50 20.21
N ILE A 444 -13.84 16.26 20.05
CA ILE A 444 -13.63 15.32 21.17
C ILE A 444 -12.19 15.37 21.67
N LYS A 445 -11.26 15.67 20.76
CA LYS A 445 -9.83 15.65 21.03
C LYS A 445 -9.15 16.64 20.09
N LYS A 446 -8.19 17.38 20.64
CA LYS A 446 -7.17 18.10 19.89
C LYS A 446 -5.86 17.95 20.65
N ARG A 447 -4.84 17.34 20.02
CA ARG A 447 -3.55 17.07 20.68
C ARG A 447 -2.75 18.35 20.93
N THR A 448 -2.91 19.35 20.08
CA THR A 448 -2.19 20.61 20.16
C THR A 448 -3.16 21.79 20.24
N GLY A 449 -2.95 22.65 21.24
CA GLY A 449 -3.84 23.78 21.54
C GLY A 449 -5.14 23.37 22.23
N ARG A 450 -6.00 24.37 22.46
CA ARG A 450 -7.34 24.16 23.01
C ARG A 450 -8.34 23.92 21.89
N HIS A 451 -9.47 23.32 22.22
CA HIS A 451 -10.69 23.32 21.41
C HIS A 451 -11.87 23.71 22.31
N GLU A 452 -12.98 24.09 21.70
CA GLU A 452 -14.20 24.36 22.46
C GLU A 452 -14.81 23.04 22.95
N GLU A 453 -15.34 23.04 24.17
CA GLU A 453 -15.92 21.85 24.83
C GLU A 453 -17.45 21.76 24.63
N THR A 454 -17.99 22.51 23.67
CA THR A 454 -19.43 22.56 23.40
C THR A 454 -19.84 21.65 22.24
N ILE A 455 -21.15 21.53 22.06
CA ILE A 455 -21.77 20.86 20.93
C ILE A 455 -22.55 21.92 20.17
N ARG A 456 -22.29 22.07 18.88
CA ARG A 456 -22.98 23.02 18.01
C ARG A 456 -23.86 22.28 17.02
N GLU A 457 -25.02 22.84 16.71
CA GLU A 457 -25.79 22.39 15.55
C GLU A 457 -25.14 22.88 14.26
N PHE A 458 -25.26 22.10 13.19
CA PHE A 458 -24.88 22.56 11.86
C PHE A 458 -25.96 22.24 10.83
N HIS A 459 -26.01 23.08 9.80
CA HIS A 459 -26.89 22.94 8.65
C HIS A 459 -26.06 22.75 7.39
N ILE A 460 -26.57 21.90 6.51
CA ILE A 460 -26.07 21.76 5.14
C ILE A 460 -27.15 22.35 4.24
N THR A 461 -26.81 23.42 3.54
CA THR A 461 -27.71 24.16 2.65
C THR A 461 -27.08 24.29 1.26
N ASN A 462 -27.78 24.91 0.32
CA ASN A 462 -27.22 25.20 -1.01
C ASN A 462 -26.08 26.25 -0.94
N GLU A 463 -25.97 26.98 0.16
CA GLU A 463 -24.87 27.92 0.43
C GLU A 463 -23.68 27.22 1.11
N GLY A 464 -23.76 25.91 1.33
CA GLY A 464 -22.72 25.10 1.96
C GLY A 464 -23.00 24.77 3.42
N LEU A 465 -21.92 24.61 4.18
CA LEU A 465 -21.93 24.21 5.59
C LEU A 465 -21.97 25.44 6.50
N THR A 466 -22.93 25.48 7.43
CA THR A 466 -23.04 26.55 8.45
C THR A 466 -23.18 25.95 9.84
N LEU A 467 -22.53 26.54 10.83
CA LEU A 467 -22.60 26.12 12.24
C LEU A 467 -23.34 27.20 13.05
N GLY A 468 -24.21 26.75 13.95
CA GLY A 468 -24.95 27.61 14.86
C GLY A 468 -24.27 27.81 16.21
N GLU A 469 -25.06 28.39 17.12
CA GLU A 469 -24.67 28.58 18.52
C GLU A 469 -24.55 27.24 19.29
N PRO A 470 -23.79 27.21 20.40
CA PRO A 470 -23.75 26.07 21.30
C PRO A 470 -25.14 25.63 21.78
N LEU A 471 -25.40 24.32 21.76
CA LEU A 471 -26.64 23.69 22.21
C LEU A 471 -26.76 23.63 23.74
N SER A 472 -26.69 24.78 24.42
CA SER A 472 -26.75 24.90 25.88
C SER A 472 -28.09 24.46 26.49
N GLY A 473 -29.18 24.54 25.70
CA GLY A 473 -30.53 24.15 26.12
C GLY A 473 -30.84 22.66 26.06
N PHE A 474 -29.88 21.79 25.73
CA PHE A 474 -30.10 20.35 25.58
C PHE A 474 -29.08 19.54 26.39
N GLN A 475 -29.54 18.50 27.10
CA GLN A 475 -28.65 17.46 27.65
C GLN A 475 -28.86 16.14 26.92
N GLY A 476 -27.84 15.29 26.89
CA GLY A 476 -27.94 13.97 26.25
C GLY A 476 -27.81 13.99 24.73
N VAL A 477 -27.35 15.09 24.12
CA VAL A 477 -27.08 15.17 22.66
C VAL A 477 -26.08 14.08 22.23
N LEU A 478 -25.04 13.83 23.04
CA LEU A 478 -24.10 12.72 22.84
C LEU A 478 -24.68 11.33 23.15
N ARG A 479 -25.95 11.20 23.54
CA ARG A 479 -26.66 9.92 23.66
C ARG A 479 -27.60 9.67 22.48
N GLY A 480 -27.78 10.65 21.59
CA GLY A 480 -28.68 10.60 20.43
C GLY A 480 -30.16 10.86 20.77
N VAL A 481 -30.53 10.82 22.06
CA VAL A 481 -31.88 11.11 22.56
C VAL A 481 -31.77 12.26 23.56
N PRO A 482 -31.72 13.52 23.09
CA PRO A 482 -31.53 14.65 23.98
C PRO A 482 -32.82 15.03 24.72
N THR A 483 -32.67 15.57 25.91
CA THR A 483 -33.74 16.20 26.69
C THR A 483 -33.54 17.72 26.64
N PHE A 484 -34.56 18.45 26.19
CA PHE A 484 -34.56 19.92 26.21
C PHE A 484 -34.76 20.42 27.65
N ILE A 485 -33.86 21.29 28.11
CA ILE A 485 -33.80 21.85 29.48
C ILE A 485 -33.82 23.38 29.45
N GLY A 486 -33.94 23.99 28.26
CA GLY A 486 -34.17 25.43 28.15
C GLY A 486 -35.46 25.87 28.87
N GLU A 487 -35.57 27.17 29.13
CA GLU A 487 -36.75 27.75 29.75
C GLU A 487 -38.00 27.37 28.94
N ARG A 488 -38.90 26.62 29.57
CA ARG A 488 -40.24 26.38 29.06
C ARG A 488 -41.00 27.70 29.19
N GLN A 489 -40.88 28.60 28.20
CA GLN A 489 -41.93 29.58 28.03
C GLN A 489 -43.25 28.81 27.85
N PRO A 490 -44.30 29.17 28.61
CA PRO A 490 -45.55 28.43 28.55
C PRO A 490 -46.07 28.39 27.12
N LEU A 491 -46.31 27.17 26.62
CA LEU A 491 -47.06 26.96 25.39
C LEU A 491 -48.50 27.39 25.70
N LEU A 492 -48.84 28.62 25.27
CA LEU A 492 -50.05 29.42 25.52
C LEU A 492 -49.93 30.41 26.69
N GLU A 493 -49.64 31.67 26.37
CA GLU A 493 -50.23 32.80 27.08
C GLU A 493 -51.71 32.84 26.68
N ASN A 494 -52.62 32.53 27.61
CA ASN A 494 -54.01 32.91 27.43
C ASN A 494 -54.04 34.44 27.42
N SER A 495 -54.34 35.03 26.27
CA SER A 495 -54.73 36.42 26.17
C SER A 495 -56.00 36.62 27.00
N ASP A 496 -55.88 37.35 28.10
CA ASP A 496 -57.00 38.04 28.72
C ASP A 496 -57.58 39.02 27.68
N GLU A 497 -58.74 38.69 27.11
CA GLU A 497 -59.72 39.69 26.68
C GLU A 497 -61.02 39.45 27.45
N ASP A 498 -61.12 40.18 28.56
CA ASP A 498 -62.36 40.54 29.22
C ASP A 498 -63.32 41.24 28.24
N GLY A 499 -64.63 41.01 28.44
CA GLY A 499 -65.57 42.13 28.43
C GLY A 499 -66.63 42.18 27.33
N HIS A 500 -67.85 41.81 27.73
CA HIS A 500 -69.13 42.47 27.42
C HIS A 500 -69.59 42.74 25.98
N HIS A 501 -70.74 42.17 25.63
CA HIS A 501 -71.97 42.77 25.05
C HIS A 501 -72.82 41.60 24.51
N SER A 502 -74.10 41.35 24.82
CA SER A 502 -75.18 42.03 25.55
C SER A 502 -76.21 40.98 25.94
#